data_AF-A0A1V0UI18-F1
#
_entry.id   AF-A0A1V0UI18-F1
#
_cell.length_a   1.000
_cell.length_b   1.000
_cell.length_c   1.000
_cell.angle_alpha   90.00
_cell.angle_beta   90.00
_cell.angle_gamma   90.00
#
_symmetry.space_group_name_H-M   'P 1'
#
loop_
_entity.id
_entity.type
_entity.pdbx_description
1 polymer ?
#
loop_
_entity_poly.entity_id
_entity_poly.type
_entity_poly.pdbx_seq_one_letter_code
_entity_poly.pdbx_strand_id
1 'polypeptide(L)'
;MHIVIPLLLGAGAVLGGLVLATDRRGAARWVVETLMNPAHDSAWALRRRYTRWGIEHPQMDFLRKAPGQVRTVRIWGGFVAAFGCGFLVAGVLALVRAV
;
A
#
# COMPACT_ATOMS: atom_id res chain seq x y z
N MET A 1 25.41 12.44 -12.83
CA MET A 1 24.24 11.53 -12.99
C MET A 1 23.77 10.86 -11.70
N HIS A 2 24.56 10.78 -10.62
CA HIS A 2 24.20 10.02 -9.40
C HIS A 2 23.08 10.62 -8.54
N ILE A 3 22.71 11.90 -8.71
CA ILE A 3 21.68 12.58 -7.89
C ILE A 3 20.25 12.39 -8.45
N VAL A 4 20.11 12.03 -9.73
CA VAL A 4 18.79 11.91 -10.38
C VAL A 4 18.05 10.66 -9.89
N ILE A 5 18.78 9.54 -9.73
CA ILE A 5 18.22 8.26 -9.24
C ILE A 5 17.56 8.41 -7.85
N PRO A 6 18.22 8.99 -6.82
CA PRO A 6 17.60 9.17 -5.51
C PRO A 6 16.42 10.15 -5.53
N LEU A 7 16.44 11.17 -6.39
CA LEU A 7 15.32 12.09 -6.58
C LEU A 7 14.10 11.39 -7.18
N LEU A 8 14.30 10.56 -8.21
CA LEU A 8 13.23 9.78 -8.83
C LEU A 8 12.66 8.74 -7.85
N LEU A 9 13.51 8.07 -7.07
CA LEU A 9 13.07 7.15 -6.02
C LEU A 9 12.25 7.87 -4.94
N GLY A 10 12.70 9.05 -4.50
CA GLY A 10 11.96 9.90 -3.56
C GLY A 10 10.59 10.29 -4.09
N ALA A 11 10.51 10.78 -5.33
CA ALA A 11 9.25 11.15 -5.99
C ALA A 11 8.30 9.95 -6.13
N GLY A 12 8.82 8.80 -6.56
CA GLY A 12 8.05 7.56 -6.64
C GLY A 12 7.50 7.12 -5.29
N ALA A 13 8.33 7.17 -4.24
CA ALA A 13 7.91 6.84 -2.87
C ALA A 13 6.83 7.80 -2.36
N VAL A 14 6.95 9.11 -2.61
CA VAL A 14 5.91 10.09 -2.25
C VAL A 14 4.59 9.74 -2.92
N LEU A 15 4.59 9.61 -4.25
CA LEU A 15 3.37 9.38 -5.01
C LEU A 15 2.73 8.03 -4.67
N GLY A 16 3.53 6.96 -4.65
CA GLY A 16 3.06 5.61 -4.30
C GLY A 16 2.54 5.54 -2.86
N GLY A 17 3.27 6.14 -1.92
CA GLY A 17 2.86 6.25 -0.53
C GLY A 17 1.55 7.02 -0.36
N LEU A 18 1.39 8.16 -1.05
CA LEU A 18 0.16 8.96 -0.99
C LEU A 18 -1.03 8.21 -1.57
N VAL A 19 -0.84 7.52 -2.70
CA VAL A 19 -1.87 6.69 -3.35
C VAL A 19 -2.37 5.62 -2.38
N LEU A 20 -1.47 4.97 -1.65
CA LEU A 20 -1.82 3.99 -0.63
C LEU A 20 -2.48 4.64 0.60
N ALA A 21 -1.94 5.74 1.12
CA ALA A 21 -2.45 6.41 2.30
C ALA A 21 -3.89 6.93 2.13
N THR A 22 -4.14 7.53 0.97
CA THR A 22 -5.45 8.07 0.59
C THR A 22 -6.41 7.00 0.07
N ASP A 23 -5.95 5.75 -0.05
CA ASP A 23 -6.68 4.64 -0.69
C ASP A 23 -7.25 5.06 -2.06
N ARG A 24 -6.44 5.77 -2.86
CA ARG A 24 -6.87 6.34 -4.13
C ARG A 24 -7.27 5.21 -5.08
N ARG A 25 -8.53 5.24 -5.55
CA ARG A 25 -9.13 4.18 -6.37
C ARG A 25 -9.15 2.79 -5.70
N GLY A 26 -9.10 2.72 -4.37
CA GLY A 26 -9.03 1.45 -3.66
C GLY A 26 -7.65 0.78 -3.74
N ALA A 27 -6.57 1.54 -3.95
CA ALA A 27 -5.22 0.99 -4.07
C ALA A 27 -4.78 0.20 -2.83
N ALA A 28 -5.11 0.64 -1.62
CA ALA A 28 -4.77 -0.10 -0.41
C ALA A 28 -5.60 -1.39 -0.32
N ARG A 29 -6.87 -1.34 -0.73
CA ARG A 29 -7.72 -2.53 -0.85
C ARG A 29 -7.17 -3.51 -1.88
N TRP A 30 -6.75 -3.03 -3.05
CA TRP A 30 -6.14 -3.84 -4.10
C TRP A 30 -4.85 -4.51 -3.61
N VAL A 31 -3.98 -3.79 -2.90
CA VAL A 31 -2.77 -4.39 -2.31
C VAL A 31 -3.12 -5.52 -1.34
N VAL A 32 -4.12 -5.32 -0.47
CA VAL A 32 -4.54 -6.38 0.47
C VAL A 32 -5.17 -7.56 -0.27
N GLU A 33 -6.01 -7.31 -1.27
CA GLU A 33 -6.73 -8.35 -2.01
C GLU A 33 -5.86 -9.10 -3.03
N THR A 34 -4.79 -8.49 -3.55
CA THR A 34 -3.91 -9.09 -4.55
C THR A 34 -2.61 -9.61 -3.95
N LEU A 35 -1.93 -8.84 -3.08
CA LEU A 35 -0.64 -9.25 -2.52
C LEU A 35 -0.75 -9.99 -1.20
N MET A 36 -1.75 -9.68 -0.38
CA MET A 36 -1.87 -10.27 0.96
C MET A 36 -2.89 -11.40 1.04
N ASN A 37 -3.76 -11.53 0.03
CA ASN A 37 -4.80 -12.55 0.00
C ASN A 37 -4.20 -13.92 -0.35
N PRO A 38 -4.15 -14.88 0.59
CA PRO A 38 -3.59 -16.20 0.32
C PRO A 38 -4.43 -17.01 -0.68
N ALA A 39 -5.72 -16.67 -0.82
CA ALA A 39 -6.64 -17.42 -1.67
C ALA A 39 -6.49 -17.08 -3.16
N HIS A 40 -5.91 -15.92 -3.51
CA HIS A 40 -5.94 -15.33 -4.86
C HIS A 40 -7.34 -15.26 -5.50
N ASP A 41 -8.38 -15.51 -4.71
CA ASP A 41 -9.76 -15.61 -5.15
C ASP A 41 -10.56 -14.49 -4.50
N SER A 42 -11.61 -14.06 -5.18
CA SER A 42 -12.33 -12.85 -4.77
C SER A 42 -12.97 -13.08 -3.40
N ALA A 43 -12.52 -12.28 -2.43
CA ALA A 43 -12.99 -12.28 -1.04
C ALA A 43 -14.53 -12.27 -0.96
N TRP A 44 -15.18 -11.59 -1.90
CA TRP A 44 -16.63 -11.53 -2.05
C TRP A 44 -17.28 -12.88 -2.44
N ALA A 45 -16.71 -13.61 -3.42
CA ALA A 45 -17.25 -14.90 -3.86
C ALA A 45 -17.12 -15.96 -2.77
N LEU A 46 -15.96 -15.99 -2.09
CA LEU A 46 -15.72 -16.85 -0.93
C LEU A 46 -16.72 -16.57 0.18
N ARG A 47 -16.86 -15.31 0.60
CA ARG A 47 -17.84 -14.95 1.62
C ARG A 47 -19.25 -15.40 1.22
N ARG A 48 -19.69 -15.13 0.00
CA ARG A 48 -21.05 -15.47 -0.45
C ARG A 48 -21.31 -16.99 -0.46
N ARG A 49 -20.30 -17.78 -0.79
CA ARG A 49 -20.41 -19.25 -0.89
C ARG A 49 -20.43 -19.91 0.49
N TYR A 50 -19.51 -19.55 1.37
CA TYR A 50 -19.36 -20.23 2.67
C TYR A 50 -20.32 -19.70 3.74
N THR A 51 -20.66 -18.40 3.73
CA THR A 51 -21.65 -17.86 4.69
C THR A 51 -23.04 -18.46 4.49
N ARG A 52 -23.39 -18.89 3.27
CA ARG A 52 -24.66 -19.59 3.00
C ARG A 52 -24.70 -21.00 3.55
N TRP A 53 -23.56 -21.67 3.68
CA TRP A 53 -23.49 -23.08 4.08
C TRP A 53 -23.13 -23.25 5.56
N GLY A 54 -22.88 -22.14 6.28
CA GLY A 54 -22.53 -22.18 7.71
C GLY A 54 -21.18 -22.85 7.99
N ILE A 55 -20.33 -22.99 6.98
CA ILE A 55 -19.02 -23.64 7.08
C ILE A 55 -17.98 -22.56 7.38
N GLU A 56 -17.30 -22.70 8.52
CA GLU A 56 -16.14 -21.87 8.87
C GLU A 56 -14.96 -22.27 7.98
N HIS A 57 -14.64 -21.41 7.01
CA HIS A 57 -13.43 -21.57 6.21
C HIS A 57 -12.29 -20.74 6.84
N PRO A 58 -11.05 -21.24 6.92
CA PRO A 58 -9.92 -20.46 7.44
C PRO A 58 -9.70 -19.11 6.72
N GLN A 59 -10.21 -18.99 5.49
CA GLN A 59 -10.16 -17.74 4.71
C GLN A 59 -11.22 -16.69 5.15
N MET A 60 -12.23 -17.07 5.94
CA MET A 60 -13.17 -16.12 6.56
C MET A 60 -12.49 -15.29 7.66
N ASP A 61 -11.47 -15.83 8.33
CA ASP A 61 -10.66 -15.06 9.29
C ASP A 61 -9.84 -13.97 8.59
N PHE A 62 -9.35 -14.24 7.38
CA PHE A 62 -8.67 -13.24 6.56
C PHE A 62 -9.63 -12.11 6.18
N LEU A 63 -10.84 -12.44 5.73
CA LEU A 63 -11.91 -11.48 5.44
C LEU A 63 -12.26 -10.60 6.65
N ARG A 64 -12.27 -11.19 7.85
CA ARG A 64 -12.55 -10.46 9.09
C ARG A 64 -11.42 -9.49 9.45
N LYS A 65 -10.16 -9.83 9.14
CA LYS A 65 -8.96 -9.02 9.38
C LYS A 65 -8.66 -8.02 8.25
N ALA A 66 -9.18 -8.24 7.04
CA ALA A 66 -8.97 -7.42 5.85
C ALA A 66 -9.14 -5.91 6.07
N PRO A 67 -10.21 -5.39 6.73
CA PRO A 67 -10.33 -3.95 6.97
C PRO A 67 -9.21 -3.40 7.89
N GLY A 68 -8.74 -4.20 8.84
CA GLY A 68 -7.58 -3.86 9.66
C GLY A 68 -6.29 -3.82 8.84
N GLN A 69 -6.09 -4.78 7.93
CA GLN A 69 -4.95 -4.81 7.01
C GLN A 69 -4.96 -3.62 6.04
N VAL A 70 -6.12 -3.25 5.49
CA VAL A 70 -6.23 -2.06 4.62
C VAL A 70 -5.83 -0.80 5.40
N ARG A 71 -6.27 -0.67 6.66
CA ARG A 71 -5.84 0.45 7.52
C ARG A 71 -4.34 0.44 7.75
N THR A 72 -3.74 -0.72 8.00
CA THR A 72 -2.29 -0.88 8.13
C THR A 72 -1.55 -0.45 6.86
N VAL A 73 -1.99 -0.91 5.68
CA VAL A 73 -1.41 -0.52 4.39
C VAL A 73 -1.48 0.99 4.16
N ARG A 74 -2.60 1.63 4.52
CA ARG A 74 -2.75 3.09 4.43
C ARG A 74 -1.76 3.82 5.35
N ILE A 75 -1.60 3.36 6.60
CA ILE A 75 -0.65 3.95 7.55
C ILE A 75 0.78 3.83 7.02
N TRP A 76 1.16 2.65 6.53
CA TRP A 76 2.47 2.44 5.90
C TRP A 76 2.66 3.30 4.65
N GLY A 77 1.62 3.46 3.81
CA GLY A 77 1.64 4.40 2.70
C GLY A 77 1.98 5.83 3.13
N GLY A 78 1.41 6.28 4.26
CA GLY A 78 1.72 7.58 4.83
C GLY A 78 3.19 7.70 5.27
N PHE A 79 3.73 6.67 5.92
CA PHE A 79 5.16 6.63 6.29
C PHE A 79 6.07 6.66 5.07
N VAL A 80 5.78 5.86 4.04
CA VAL A 80 6.54 5.83 2.79
C VAL A 80 6.51 7.19 2.11
N ALA A 81 5.37 7.87 2.11
CA ALA A 81 5.25 9.21 1.55
C ALA A 81 6.08 10.24 2.32
N ALA A 82 6.01 10.23 3.65
CA ALA A 82 6.80 11.13 4.49
C ALA A 82 8.31 10.91 4.31
N PHE A 83 8.74 9.65 4.23
CA PHE A 83 10.14 9.30 4.02
C PHE A 83 10.63 9.72 2.63
N GLY A 84 9.82 9.49 1.59
CA GLY A 84 10.09 9.96 0.23
C GLY A 84 10.25 11.47 0.15
N CYS A 85 9.41 12.23 0.87
CA CYS A 85 9.52 13.69 0.96
C CYS A 85 10.86 14.10 1.59
N GLY A 86 11.28 13.45 2.68
CA GLY A 86 12.58 13.71 3.29
C GLY A 86 13.74 13.48 2.31
N PHE A 87 13.67 12.40 1.52
CA PHE A 87 14.66 12.08 0.50
C PHE A 87 14.70 13.12 -0.62
N LEU A 88 13.54 13.61 -1.07
CA LEU A 88 13.44 14.70 -2.04
C LEU A 88 14.08 15.99 -1.51
N VAL A 89 13.76 16.39 -0.28
CA VAL A 89 14.34 17.59 0.34
C VAL A 89 15.86 17.49 0.43
N ALA A 90 16.38 16.36 0.92
CA ALA A 90 17.82 16.13 1.00
C ALA A 90 18.49 16.12 -0.39
N GLY A 91 17.86 15.47 -1.37
CA GLY A 91 18.36 15.42 -2.74
C GLY A 91 18.39 16.79 -3.43
N VAL A 92 17.36 17.61 -3.22
CA VAL A 92 17.32 19.00 -3.72
C VAL A 92 18.39 19.84 -3.05
N LEU A 93 18.54 19.75 -1.72
CA LEU A 93 19.58 20.48 -1.00
C LEU A 93 20.99 20.09 -1.47
N ALA A 94 21.23 18.80 -1.72
CA ALA A 94 22.50 18.32 -2.27
C ALA A 94 22.74 18.83 -3.69
N LEU A 95 21.71 18.88 -4.53
CA LEU A 95 21.81 19.44 -5.88
C LEU A 95 22.15 20.93 -5.85
N VAL A 96 21.45 21.72 -5.03
CA VAL A 96 21.69 23.16 -4.89
C VAL A 96 23.09 23.45 -4.36
N ARG A 97 23.62 22.62 -3.45
CA ARG A 97 24.99 22.77 -2.94
C ARG A 97 26.09 22.32 -3.91
N ALA A 98 25.73 21.57 -4.94
CA ALA A 98 26.66 21.06 -5.94
C ALA A 98 26.74 21.94 -7.20
N VAL A 99 25.88 22.96 -7.31
CA VAL A 99 25.86 24.00 -8.35
C VAL A 99 26.53 25.25 -7.80
#